data_AF-A0A9D9YH64-F1
#
_entry.id   AF-A0A9D9YH64-F1
#
_cell.length_a   1.000
_cell.length_b   1.000
_cell.length_c   1.000
_cell.angle_alpha   90.00
_cell.angle_beta   90.00
_cell.angle_gamma   90.00
#
_symmetry.space_group_name_H-M   'P 1'
#
loop_
_entity.id
_entity.type
_entity.pdbx_description
1 polymer ?
#
loop_
_entity_poly.entity_id
_entity_poly.type
_entity_poly.pdbx_seq_one_letter_code
_entity_poly.pdbx_strand_id
1 'polypeptide(L)' 'EIKGYVIALNDARTQATNRMVEEAETMGADAIVCMRYSTSQVMAGGAEILAYGTAVKLQ' A
#
# COMPACT_ATOMS: atom_id res chain seq x y z
N GLU A 1 -11.02 -5.20 20.16
CA GLU A 1 -10.42 -4.36 19.10
C GLU A 1 -10.54 -2.89 19.47
N ILE A 2 -9.47 -2.10 19.31
CA ILE A 2 -9.51 -0.65 19.49
C ILE A 2 -9.94 -0.05 18.15
N LYS A 3 -11.20 0.41 18.02
CA LYS A 3 -11.75 0.93 16.75
C LYS A 3 -10.85 1.97 16.07
N GLY A 4 -10.24 2.87 16.85
CA GLY A 4 -9.32 3.88 16.34
C GLY A 4 -8.06 3.31 15.68
N TYR A 5 -7.55 2.18 16.18
CA TYR A 5 -6.38 1.52 15.62
C TYR A 5 -6.70 0.86 14.27
N VAL A 6 -7.89 0.26 14.14
CA VAL A 6 -8.36 -0.31 12.88
C VAL A 6 -8.53 0.78 11.81
N ILE A 7 -9.07 1.94 12.19
CA ILE A 7 -9.20 3.10 11.28
C ILE A 7 -7.81 3.57 10.83
N ALA A 8 -6.87 3.75 11.75
CA ALA A 8 -5.51 4.18 11.43
C ALA A 8 -4.79 3.21 10.47
N LEU A 9 -4.96 1.89 10.65
CA LEU A 9 -4.41 0.89 9.73
C LEU A 9 -5.04 0.94 8.34
N ASN A 10 -6.35 1.20 8.24
CA ASN A 10 -7.03 1.34 6.96
C ASN A 10 -6.58 2.61 6.22
N ASP A 11 -6.40 3.72 6.94
CA ASP A 11 -5.89 4.97 6.38
C ASP A 11 -4.44 4.79 5.89
N ALA A 12 -3.58 4.16 6.70
CA ALA A 12 -2.20 3.85 6.33
C ALA A 12 -2.13 2.95 5.09
N ARG A 13 -3.00 1.93 5.00
CA ARG A 13 -3.10 1.06 3.82
C ARG A 13 -3.48 1.84 2.58
N THR A 14 -4.49 2.69 2.67
CA THR A 14 -4.97 3.52 1.56
C THR A 14 -3.88 4.46 1.06
N GLN A 15 -3.16 5.11 1.99
CA GLN A 15 -2.05 6.00 1.65
C GLN A 15 -0.91 5.24 0.96
N ALA A 16 -0.53 4.06 1.46
CA ALA A 16 0.52 3.25 0.85
C ALA A 16 0.15 2.82 -0.59
N THR A 17 -1.10 2.41 -0.80
CA THR A 17 -1.60 2.02 -2.13
C THR A 17 -1.63 3.21 -3.09
N ASN A 18 -2.10 4.37 -2.65
CA ASN A 18 -2.14 5.56 -3.51
C ASN A 18 -0.73 5.97 -3.98
N ARG A 19 0.26 5.96 -3.09
CA ARG A 19 1.66 6.24 -3.47
C ARG A 19 2.19 5.26 -4.52
N MET A 20 1.89 3.97 -4.36
CA MET A 20 2.31 2.95 -5.32
C MET A 20 1.61 3.14 -6.69
N VAL A 21 0.34 3.54 -6.69
CA VAL A 21 -0.42 3.84 -7.91
C VAL A 21 0.15 5.08 -8.60
N GLU A 22 0.37 6.18 -7.88
CA GLU A 22 0.99 7.40 -8.41
C GLU A 22 2.35 7.10 -9.05
N GLU A 23 3.19 6.29 -8.40
CA GLU A 23 4.47 5.88 -8.97
C GLU A 23 4.30 5.06 -10.25
N ALA A 24 3.36 4.09 -10.27
CA ALA A 24 3.06 3.33 -11.49
C ALA A 24 2.53 4.21 -12.64
N GLU A 25 1.70 5.21 -12.33
CA GLU A 25 1.20 6.19 -13.30
C GLU A 25 2.33 7.04 -13.87
N THR A 26 3.29 7.48 -13.04
CA THR A 26 4.47 8.23 -13.53
C THR A 26 5.36 7.38 -14.45
N MET A 27 5.35 6.05 -14.28
CA MET A 27 6.02 5.10 -15.18
C MET A 27 5.20 4.82 -16.45
N GLY A 28 3.99 5.36 -16.56
CA GLY A 28 3.06 5.16 -17.66
C GLY A 28 2.39 3.79 -17.67
N ALA A 29 2.37 3.07 -16.55
CA ALA A 29 1.66 1.80 -16.45
C ALA A 29 0.13 2.00 -16.43
N ASP A 30 -0.63 1.01 -16.90
CA ASP A 30 -2.10 0.98 -16.86
C ASP A 30 -2.63 -0.07 -15.85
N ALA A 31 -1.74 -0.90 -15.30
CA ALA A 31 -2.06 -1.86 -14.26
C ALA A 31 -0.87 -2.15 -13.34
N ILE A 32 -1.17 -2.63 -12.14
CA ILE A 32 -0.20 -3.20 -11.20
C ILE A 32 -0.59 -4.66 -10.96
N VAL A 33 0.28 -5.58 -11.36
CA VAL A 33 0.08 -7.03 -11.17
C VAL A 33 0.91 -7.55 -10.01
N CYS A 34 0.53 -8.73 -9.49
CA CYS A 34 1.22 -9.37 -8.37
C CYS A 34 1.35 -8.48 -7.12
N MET A 35 0.37 -7.59 -6.91
CA MET A 35 0.32 -6.70 -5.76
C MET A 35 0.26 -7.48 -4.44
N ARG A 36 1.03 -7.04 -3.45
CA ARG A 36 1.03 -7.57 -2.10
C ARG A 36 1.14 -6.43 -1.08
N TYR A 37 0.55 -6.68 0.10
CA TYR A 37 0.83 -5.90 1.29
C TYR A 37 1.81 -6.66 2.16
N SER A 38 2.82 -5.98 2.66
CA SER A 38 3.67 -6.46 3.77
C SER A 38 3.45 -5.55 4.96
N THR A 39 3.44 -6.12 6.16
CA THR A 39 3.34 -5.35 7.40
C THR A 39 4.48 -5.72 8.32
N SER A 40 5.11 -4.72 8.93
CA SER A 40 6.13 -4.93 9.95
C SER A 40 5.74 -4.20 11.23
N GLN A 41 6.07 -4.77 12.39
CA GLN A 41 5.92 -4.06 13.67
C GLN A 41 7.11 -3.13 13.83
N VAL A 42 6.86 -1.83 13.86
CA VAL A 42 7.92 -0.80 13.94
C VAL A 42 8.22 -0.43 15.39
N MET A 43 7.21 -0.46 16.26
CA MET A 43 7.34 -0.19 17.70
C MET A 43 6.18 -0.82 18.48
N ALA A 44 6.27 -0.83 19.82
CA ALA A 44 5.18 -1.29 20.67
C ALA A 44 3.90 -0.47 20.38
N GLY A 45 2.95 -1.05 19.64
CA GLY A 45 1.70 -0.42 19.25
C GLY A 45 1.70 0.30 17.88
N GLY A 46 2.79 0.23 17.11
CA GLY A 46 2.87 0.79 15.75
C GLY A 46 3.18 -0.28 14.71
N ALA A 47 2.41 -0.29 13.62
CA ALA A 47 2.64 -1.15 12.45
C ALA A 47 2.89 -0.32 11.19
N GLU A 48 3.85 -0.75 10.39
CA GLU A 48 4.13 -0.24 9.06
C GLU A 48 3.36 -1.06 8.03
N ILE A 49 2.88 -0.41 6.97
CA ILE A 49 2.23 -1.06 5.83
C ILE A 49 3.00 -0.68 4.57
N LEU A 50 3.51 -1.69 3.88
CA LEU A 50 4.16 -1.57 2.59
C LEU A 50 3.24 -2.16 1.52
N ALA A 51 2.93 -1.38 0.49
CA ALA A 51 2.26 -1.84 -0.73
C ALA A 51 3.31 -1.95 -1.85
N TYR A 52 3.37 -3.09 -2.54
CA TYR A 52 4.29 -3.30 -3.65
C TYR A 52 3.68 -4.23 -4.70
N GLY A 53 4.14 -4.10 -5.94
CA GLY A 53 3.68 -4.90 -7.08
C GLY A 53 4.53 -4.62 -8.32
N THR A 54 4.07 -5.11 -9.48
CA THR A 54 4.74 -4.90 -10.76
C THR A 54 3.89 -4.02 -11.66
N ALA A 55 4.38 -2.83 -11.98
CA ALA A 55 3.74 -1.92 -12.92
C ALA A 55 3.87 -2.47 -14.36
N VAL A 56 2.76 -2.58 -15.07
CA VAL A 56 2.69 -3.15 -16.43
C VAL A 56 1.80 -2.30 -17.35
N LYS A 57 1.97 -2.48 -18.66
CA LYS A 57 1.00 -2.04 -19.69
C LYS A 57 0.30 -3.26 -20.27
N LEU A 58 -1.02 -3.24 -20.32
CA LEU A 58 -1.84 -4.38 -20.74
C LEU A 58 -2.28 -4.34 -22.22
N GLN A 59 -1.85 -3.30 -22.98
CA GLN A 59 -2.05 -3.07 -24.44
C GLN A 59 -3.00 -4.02 -25.19
#